data_AF-A0A7C3CV80-F1
#
_entry.id   AF-A0A7C3CV80-F1
#
_cell.length_a   1.000
_cell.length_b   1.000
_cell.length_c   1.000
_cell.angle_alpha   90.00
_cell.angle_beta   90.00
_cell.angle_gamma   90.00
#
_symmetry.space_group_name_H-M   'P 1'
#
loop_
_entity.id
_entity.type
_entity.pdbx_description
1 polymer ?
#
loop_
_entity_poly.entity_id
_entity_poly.type
_entity_poly.pdbx_seq_one_letter_code
_entity_poly.pdbx_strand_id
1 'polypeptide(L)'
;MTTFYLKARFGDSVQVEYVDLANADQQAEYPELMAVIQERSLPYPLVAVNDRVRLAGSADYYRILPLVEEALAAIQEPVAD
;
A
#
# COMPACT_ATOMS: atom_id res chain seq x y z
N MET A 1 7.01 -12.16 3.92
CA MET A 1 8.36 -11.63 4.24
C MET A 1 8.46 -10.11 4.05
N THR A 2 7.81 -9.51 3.06
CA THR A 2 7.83 -8.05 2.82
C THR A 2 7.53 -7.21 4.07
N THR A 3 6.47 -7.53 4.83
CA THR A 3 6.13 -6.85 6.08
C THR A 3 7.27 -6.84 7.10
N PHE A 4 7.99 -7.96 7.25
CA PHE A 4 9.12 -8.06 8.17
C PHE A 4 10.24 -7.11 7.77
N TYR A 5 10.61 -7.08 6.49
CA TYR A 5 11.70 -6.22 6.01
C TYR A 5 11.34 -4.73 6.04
N LEU A 6 10.09 -4.38 5.75
CA LEU A 6 9.62 -2.99 5.85
C LEU A 6 9.65 -2.51 7.31
N LYS A 7 9.16 -3.31 8.26
CA LYS A 7 9.24 -2.98 9.70
C LYS A 7 10.69 -2.91 10.18
N ALA A 8 11.55 -3.83 9.75
CA ALA A 8 12.95 -3.82 10.13
C ALA A 8 13.70 -2.57 9.62
N ARG A 9 13.33 -2.04 8.44
CA ARG A 9 13.99 -0.88 7.82
C ARG A 9 13.44 0.46 8.32
N PHE A 10 12.12 0.58 8.44
CA PHE A 10 11.45 1.87 8.67
C PHE A 10 10.83 1.99 10.06
N GLY A 11 10.78 0.92 10.85
CA GLY A 11 10.23 0.92 12.20
C GLY A 11 8.79 1.46 12.21
N ASP A 12 8.55 2.41 13.12
CA ASP A 12 7.23 3.01 13.34
C ASP A 12 6.83 4.04 12.28
N SER A 13 7.72 4.40 11.34
CA SER A 13 7.38 5.28 10.22
C SER A 13 6.45 4.63 9.20
N VAL A 14 6.20 3.32 9.30
CA VAL A 14 5.28 2.58 8.41
C VAL A 14 4.36 1.67 9.20
N GLN A 15 3.08 1.71 8.86
CA GLN A 15 2.11 0.69 9.23
C GLN A 15 1.84 -0.20 8.01
N VAL A 16 1.84 -1.51 8.21
CA VAL A 16 1.57 -2.48 7.15
C VAL A 16 0.49 -3.43 7.63
N GLU A 17 -0.60 -3.50 6.88
CA GLU A 17 -1.67 -4.47 7.12
C GLU A 17 -1.87 -5.37 5.91
N TYR A 18 -2.52 -6.51 6.16
CA TYR A 18 -3.01 -7.41 5.14
C TYR A 18 -4.53 -7.38 5.19
N VAL A 19 -5.15 -7.07 4.05
CA VAL A 19 -6.60 -7.04 3.87
C VAL A 19 -6.99 -8.21 2.97
N ASP A 20 -7.91 -9.04 3.45
CA ASP A 20 -8.52 -10.08 2.64
C ASP A 20 -9.77 -9.53 1.95
N LEU A 21 -9.65 -9.24 0.65
CA LEU A 21 -10.78 -8.75 -0.14
C LEU A 21 -11.84 -9.83 -0.43
N ALA A 22 -11.67 -11.08 -0.01
CA ALA A 22 -12.79 -12.02 0.03
C ALA A 22 -13.74 -11.76 1.22
N ASN A 23 -13.30 -11.00 2.22
CA ASN A 23 -14.10 -10.63 3.38
C ASN A 23 -14.82 -9.29 3.15
N ALA A 24 -16.15 -9.32 3.13
CA ALA A 24 -16.98 -8.14 2.89
C ALA A 24 -16.85 -7.05 3.96
N ASP A 25 -16.62 -7.43 5.23
CA ASP A 25 -16.45 -6.47 6.32
C ASP A 25 -15.16 -5.67 6.13
N GLN A 26 -14.07 -6.34 5.72
CA GLN A 26 -12.79 -5.68 5.42
C GLN A 26 -12.84 -4.85 4.12
N GLN A 27 -13.63 -5.26 3.12
CA GLN A 27 -13.86 -4.42 1.94
C GLN A 27 -14.54 -3.10 2.31
N ALA A 28 -15.49 -3.14 3.25
CA ALA A 28 -16.25 -1.97 3.67
C ALA A 28 -15.40 -0.89 4.35
N GLU A 29 -14.21 -1.26 4.86
CA GLU A 29 -13.24 -0.32 5.42
C GLU A 29 -12.55 0.54 4.34
N TYR A 30 -12.56 0.10 3.07
CA TYR A 30 -11.83 0.74 1.97
C TYR A 30 -12.67 0.96 0.70
N PRO A 31 -13.81 1.69 0.77
CA PRO A 31 -14.76 1.79 -0.34
C PRO A 31 -14.17 2.45 -1.59
N GLU A 32 -13.29 3.45 -1.44
CA GLU A 32 -12.66 4.14 -2.57
C GLU A 32 -11.66 3.24 -3.31
N LEU A 33 -10.88 2.44 -2.58
CA LEU A 33 -9.98 1.46 -3.18
C LEU A 33 -10.79 0.39 -3.92
N MET A 34 -11.92 -0.06 -3.37
CA MET A 34 -12.76 -1.08 -4.02
C MET A 34 -13.34 -0.58 -5.34
N ALA A 35 -13.75 0.68 -5.43
CA ALA A 35 -14.23 1.27 -6.68
C ALA A 35 -13.16 1.21 -7.78
N VAL A 36 -11.90 1.58 -7.46
CA VAL A 36 -10.79 1.54 -8.42
C VAL A 36 -10.46 0.12 -8.86
N ILE A 37 -10.50 -0.85 -7.94
CA ILE A 37 -10.17 -2.25 -8.21
C ILE A 37 -11.21 -2.87 -9.14
N GLN A 38 -12.49 -2.60 -8.90
CA GLN A 38 -13.60 -3.09 -9.70
C GLN A 38 -13.59 -2.48 -11.11
N GLU A 39 -13.36 -1.17 -11.24
CA GLU A 39 -13.30 -0.49 -12.54
C GLU A 39 -12.17 -1.05 -13.42
N ARG A 40 -11.02 -1.34 -12.82
CA ARG A 40 -9.78 -1.65 -13.56
C ARG A 40 -9.47 -3.13 -13.71
N SER A 41 -10.24 -4.02 -13.07
CA SER A 41 -10.04 -5.48 -13.13
C SER A 41 -8.57 -5.89 -12.86
N LEU A 42 -7.97 -5.31 -11.81
CA LEU A 42 -6.54 -5.47 -11.53
C LEU A 42 -6.22 -6.87 -10.96
N PRO A 43 -5.05 -7.46 -11.30
CA PRO A 43 -4.65 -8.75 -10.77
C PRO A 43 -4.18 -8.67 -9.31
N TYR A 44 -4.51 -9.70 -8.54
CA TYR A 44 -4.05 -9.89 -7.17
C TYR A 44 -2.63 -10.49 -7.10
N PRO A 45 -1.88 -10.25 -6.00
CA PRO A 45 -2.22 -9.34 -4.90
C PRO A 45 -2.08 -7.87 -5.33
N LEU A 46 -2.79 -7.00 -4.61
CA LEU A 46 -2.74 -5.54 -4.78
C LEU A 46 -1.99 -4.91 -3.61
N VAL A 47 -1.26 -3.84 -3.88
CA VAL A 47 -0.59 -3.04 -2.84
C VAL A 47 -1.08 -1.61 -2.95
N ALA A 48 -1.65 -1.12 -1.86
CA ALA A 48 -1.93 0.29 -1.67
C ALA A 48 -0.89 0.91 -0.72
N VAL A 49 -0.53 2.17 -0.98
CA VAL A 49 0.30 2.97 -0.07
C VAL A 49 -0.44 4.29 0.10
N ASN A 50 -0.77 4.64 1.36
CA ASN A 50 -1.57 5.81 1.72
C ASN A 50 -2.87 5.89 0.89
N ASP A 51 -3.70 4.85 0.99
CA ASP A 51 -5.02 4.73 0.34
C ASP A 51 -5.05 4.79 -1.19
N ARG A 52 -3.88 4.62 -1.83
CA ARG A 52 -3.77 4.61 -3.30
C ARG A 52 -3.17 3.30 -3.78
N VAL A 53 -3.83 2.61 -4.72
CA VAL A 53 -3.25 1.44 -5.38
C VAL A 53 -1.99 1.84 -6.14
N ARG A 54 -0.85 1.24 -5.79
CA ARG A 54 0.46 1.54 -6.41
C ARG A 54 1.01 0.36 -7.20
N LEU A 55 0.63 -0.87 -6.86
CA LEU A 55 1.12 -2.09 -7.50
C LEU A 55 0.01 -3.14 -7.58
N ALA A 56 0.03 -3.92 -8.67
CA ALA A 56 -0.85 -5.05 -8.89
C ALA A 56 -0.05 -6.28 -9.37
N GLY A 57 -0.52 -7.48 -9.02
CA GLY A 57 0.07 -8.75 -9.41
C GLY A 57 1.36 -9.14 -8.68
N SER A 58 1.75 -8.42 -7.63
CA SER A 58 2.93 -8.76 -6.80
C SER A 58 2.91 -8.01 -5.48
N ALA A 59 3.46 -8.64 -4.44
CA ALA A 59 3.73 -8.03 -3.14
C ALA A 59 5.21 -8.21 -2.73
N ASP A 60 6.10 -8.29 -3.72
CA ASP A 60 7.52 -8.55 -3.49
C ASP A 60 8.23 -7.33 -2.88
N TYR A 61 9.08 -7.58 -1.88
CA TYR A 61 9.77 -6.53 -1.13
C TYR A 61 10.49 -5.53 -2.02
N TYR A 62 11.26 -5.97 -3.01
CA TYR A 62 12.02 -5.08 -3.88
C TYR A 62 11.16 -4.25 -4.83
N ARG A 63 9.90 -4.64 -5.05
CA ARG A 63 8.93 -3.85 -5.84
C ARG A 63 8.17 -2.86 -4.96
N ILE A 64 7.94 -3.20 -3.70
CA ILE A 64 7.26 -2.32 -2.73
C ILE A 64 8.20 -1.27 -2.16
N LEU A 65 9.46 -1.63 -1.87
CA LEU A 65 10.45 -0.75 -1.25
C LEU A 65 10.53 0.65 -1.87
N PRO A 66 10.72 0.83 -3.20
CA PRO A 66 10.82 2.17 -3.78
C PRO A 66 9.52 2.98 -3.63
N LEU A 67 8.34 2.33 -3.60
CA LEU A 67 7.05 3.01 -3.43
C LEU A 67 6.89 3.57 -2.01
N VAL A 68 7.43 2.85 -1.01
CA VAL A 68 7.45 3.29 0.39
C VAL A 68 8.46 4.42 0.58
N GLU A 69 9.65 4.29 -0.02
CA GLU A 69 10.68 5.35 0.04
C GLU A 69 10.19 6.65 -0.59
N GLU A 70 9.52 6.58 -1.74
CA GLU A 70 8.88 7.73 -2.38
C GLU A 70 7.80 8.35 -1.48
N ALA A 71 6.91 7.55 -0.89
CA ALA A 71 5.87 8.05 -0.02
C ALA A 71 6.43 8.74 1.23
N LEU A 72 7.49 8.19 1.82
CA LEU A 72 8.17 8.79 2.98
C LEU A 72 8.92 10.08 2.63
N ALA A 73 9.50 10.17 1.43
CA ALA A 73 10.16 11.39 0.96
C ALA A 73 9.15 12.53 0.74
N ALA A 74 7.97 12.21 0.17
CA ALA A 74 6.91 13.20 -0.07
C ALA A 74 6.32 13.80 1.24
N ILE A 75 6.44 13.09 2.37
CA ILE A 75 6.03 13.59 3.70
C ILE A 75 7.07 14.58 4.27
N GLN A 76 8.33 14.52 3.81
CA GLN A 76 9.44 15.30 4.32
C GLN A 76 9.73 16.58 3.52
N GLU A 77 9.07 16.80 2.38
CA GLU A 77 9.19 18.07 1.68
C GLU A 77 8.59 19.20 2.53
N PRO A 78 9.38 20.23 2.91
CA PRO A 78 8.83 21.37 3.60
C PRO A 78 7.88 22.11 2.65
N VAL A 79 6.70 22.47 3.14
CA VAL A 79 5.85 23.48 2.50
C VAL A 79 6.72 24.73 2.34
N ALA A 80 7.15 25.01 1.12
CA ALA A 80 7.82 26.26 0.81
C ALA A 80 6.77 27.36 0.95
N ASP A 81 6.97 28.24 1.94
CA ASP A 81 6.20 29.48 2.16
C ASP A 81 6.26 30.42 0.94
#